data_AF-A0A8T0DFS2-F1
#
_entry.id   AF-A0A8T0DFS2-F1
#
_cell.length_a   1.000
_cell.length_b   1.000
_cell.length_c   1.000
_cell.angle_alpha   90.00
_cell.angle_beta   90.00
_cell.angle_gamma   90.00
#
_symmetry.space_group_name_H-M   'P 1'
#
loop_
_entity.id
_entity.type
_entity.pdbx_description
1 polymer ?
#
loop_
_entity_poly.entity_id
_entity_poly.type
_entity_poly.pdbx_seq_one_letter_code
_entity_poly.pdbx_strand_id
1 'polypeptide(L)'
;MVARLISAVAWLLIIVITIFFFYVHLPCVLSRLGNKCLITKVFPHHPSLYFSASTHTGPSREVVISKAPTFRGLAATRLRIPVPEKPTPLRRGEGVGGGPEGRISQLRKTVIALFDEERIELPWVEAVEARLYAERLLQEAILSCNEQDNNMLLSLWMQSTTDQELCLGEKETQLCPAILELALFWLQKPRLVEKLFKVFVPRYRLYRRAYTSLHRLPRTHYPSVHAFHSEGFAVLELHGNPWPAVRAANRGPGSQPYRHNYLINVLVAAARKSVLPVDTQSSKSPSEDIANGQAGL
;
A
#
# COMPACT_ATOMS: atom_id res chain seq x y z
N MET A 1 60.64 -42.63 -8.27
CA MET A 1 59.95 -42.06 -7.09
C MET A 1 59.44 -40.64 -7.37
N VAL A 2 60.26 -39.77 -7.96
CA VAL A 2 59.91 -38.36 -8.29
C VAL A 2 58.68 -38.21 -9.22
N ALA A 3 58.55 -39.05 -10.24
CA ALA A 3 57.42 -38.97 -11.18
C ALA A 3 56.03 -39.21 -10.55
N ARG A 4 55.95 -40.06 -9.51
CA ARG A 4 54.69 -40.32 -8.79
C ARG A 4 54.30 -39.15 -7.87
N LEU A 5 55.29 -38.42 -7.34
CA LEU A 5 55.06 -37.25 -6.50
C LEU A 5 54.53 -36.07 -7.34
N ILE A 6 55.08 -35.85 -8.54
CA ILE A 6 54.62 -34.79 -9.45
C ILE A 6 53.18 -35.03 -9.90
N SER A 7 52.82 -36.29 -10.20
CA SER A 7 51.45 -36.64 -10.57
C SER A 7 50.46 -36.39 -9.43
N ALA A 8 50.81 -36.74 -8.18
CA ALA A 8 49.94 -36.51 -7.03
C ALA A 8 49.71 -35.01 -6.76
N VAL A 9 50.75 -34.18 -6.89
CA VAL A 9 50.63 -32.73 -6.72
C VAL A 9 49.80 -32.09 -7.84
N ALA A 10 49.95 -32.57 -9.09
CA ALA A 10 49.12 -32.12 -10.21
C ALA A 10 47.63 -32.45 -10.00
N TRP A 11 47.32 -33.65 -9.50
CA TRP A 11 45.94 -34.04 -9.17
C TRP A 11 45.35 -33.20 -8.04
N LEU A 12 46.11 -32.88 -7.00
CA LEU A 12 45.67 -32.00 -5.91
C LEU A 12 45.41 -30.56 -6.40
N LEU A 13 46.27 -30.03 -7.28
CA LEU A 13 46.06 -28.71 -7.89
C LEU A 13 44.79 -28.68 -8.76
N ILE A 14 44.53 -29.73 -9.54
CA ILE A 14 43.29 -29.84 -10.34
C ILE A 14 42.06 -29.89 -9.43
N ILE A 15 42.11 -30.64 -8.32
CA ILE A 15 41.01 -30.72 -7.35
C ILE A 15 40.77 -29.36 -6.68
N VAL A 16 41.82 -28.64 -6.28
CA VAL A 16 41.67 -27.30 -5.67
C VAL A 16 41.14 -26.29 -6.68
N ILE A 17 41.60 -26.31 -7.94
CA ILE A 17 41.13 -25.41 -9.00
C ILE A 17 39.67 -25.70 -9.35
N THR A 18 39.26 -26.96 -9.42
CA THR A 18 37.87 -27.35 -9.68
C THR A 18 36.94 -26.99 -8.53
N ILE A 19 37.35 -27.17 -7.27
CA ILE A 19 36.58 -26.73 -6.09
C ILE A 19 36.45 -25.20 -6.07
N PHE A 20 37.52 -24.47 -6.40
CA PHE A 20 37.50 -23.00 -6.45
C PHE A 20 36.60 -22.48 -7.58
N PHE A 21 36.62 -23.12 -8.76
CA PHE A 21 35.68 -22.80 -9.85
C PHE A 21 34.23 -23.13 -9.49
N PHE A 22 33.99 -24.23 -8.77
CA PHE A 22 32.64 -24.60 -8.34
C PHE A 22 32.08 -23.61 -7.30
N TYR A 23 32.91 -23.11 -6.38
CA TYR A 23 32.48 -22.13 -5.36
C TYR A 23 32.33 -20.70 -5.90
N VAL A 24 33.16 -20.28 -6.86
CA VAL A 24 33.13 -18.92 -7.42
C VAL A 24 32.04 -18.76 -8.49
N HIS A 25 31.58 -19.83 -9.14
CA HIS A 25 30.49 -19.79 -10.13
C HIS A 25 29.10 -20.22 -9.63
N LEU A 26 28.96 -20.75 -8.41
CA LEU A 26 27.65 -21.06 -7.82
C LEU A 26 26.79 -19.89 -7.29
N PRO A 27 27.23 -18.62 -7.17
CA PRO A 27 26.30 -17.56 -6.78
C PRO A 27 25.42 -17.03 -7.94
N CYS A 28 25.71 -17.39 -9.20
CA CYS A 28 25.05 -16.75 -10.36
C CYS A 28 23.90 -17.55 -10.98
N VAL A 29 23.67 -18.81 -10.60
CA VAL A 29 22.56 -19.64 -11.15
C VAL A 29 21.35 -19.71 -10.21
N LEU A 30 21.51 -19.36 -8.93
CA LEU A 30 20.43 -19.38 -7.93
C LEU A 30 19.49 -18.16 -7.98
N SER A 31 19.80 -17.12 -8.76
CA SER A 31 18.94 -15.92 -8.88
C SER A 31 17.90 -16.00 -10.02
N ARG A 32 17.94 -17.01 -10.90
CA ARG A 32 17.00 -17.17 -12.03
C ARG A 32 15.95 -18.27 -11.86
N LEU A 33 16.12 -19.17 -10.90
CA LEU A 33 15.18 -20.29 -10.65
C LEU A 33 14.24 -20.02 -9.46
N GLY A 34 14.60 -19.12 -8.53
CA GLY A 34 13.82 -18.85 -7.32
C GLY A 34 12.43 -18.24 -7.55
N ASN A 35 12.22 -17.52 -8.67
CA ASN A 35 10.94 -16.83 -8.93
C ASN A 35 10.07 -17.50 -10.00
N LYS A 36 10.59 -18.52 -10.72
CA LYS A 36 9.82 -19.22 -11.76
C LYS A 36 9.17 -20.53 -11.27
N CYS A 37 9.72 -21.15 -10.22
CA CYS A 37 9.21 -22.42 -9.68
C CYS A 37 8.13 -22.26 -8.60
N LEU A 38 8.02 -21.10 -7.93
CA LEU A 38 7.00 -20.90 -6.89
C LEU A 38 5.60 -20.65 -7.44
N ILE A 39 5.49 -20.14 -8.67
CA ILE A 39 4.18 -19.84 -9.28
C ILE A 39 3.64 -21.05 -10.05
N THR A 40 4.51 -21.94 -10.56
CA THR A 40 4.11 -23.05 -11.44
C THR A 40 3.81 -24.36 -10.74
N LYS A 41 4.18 -24.53 -9.46
CA LYS A 41 3.91 -25.76 -8.71
C LYS A 41 2.61 -25.77 -7.90
N VAL A 42 1.98 -24.60 -7.69
CA VAL A 42 0.79 -24.53 -6.81
C VAL A 42 -0.51 -24.68 -7.60
N PHE A 43 -0.58 -24.37 -8.90
CA PHE A 43 -1.83 -24.46 -9.66
C PHE A 43 -1.63 -24.85 -11.14
N PRO A 44 -1.92 -26.10 -11.56
CA PRO A 44 -2.06 -26.42 -12.96
C PRO A 44 -3.45 -25.95 -13.44
N HIS A 45 -3.46 -25.01 -14.38
CA HIS A 45 -4.57 -24.69 -15.31
C HIS A 45 -5.99 -24.53 -14.73
N HIS A 46 -6.49 -23.30 -14.66
CA HIS A 46 -7.95 -23.06 -14.73
C HIS A 46 -8.34 -22.38 -16.05
N PRO A 47 -9.39 -22.87 -16.73
CA PRO A 47 -9.88 -22.33 -17.99
C PRO A 47 -10.68 -21.05 -17.75
N SER A 48 -10.68 -20.20 -18.78
CA SER A 48 -11.49 -19.01 -18.98
C SER A 48 -12.91 -19.09 -18.39
N LEU A 49 -13.23 -18.17 -17.48
CA LEU A 49 -14.60 -17.95 -17.01
C LEU A 49 -15.42 -17.29 -18.12
N TYR A 50 -16.21 -18.10 -18.82
CA TYR A 50 -17.34 -17.64 -19.61
C TYR A 50 -18.47 -17.20 -18.70
N PHE A 51 -19.04 -16.05 -19.01
CA PHE A 51 -20.26 -15.53 -18.41
C PHE A 51 -21.45 -16.31 -18.97
N SER A 52 -22.17 -17.08 -18.13
CA SER A 52 -23.45 -17.67 -18.51
C SER A 52 -24.54 -17.08 -17.64
N ALA A 53 -25.50 -16.45 -18.31
CA ALA A 53 -26.76 -16.02 -17.71
C ALA A 53 -27.62 -17.25 -17.44
N SER A 54 -28.12 -17.40 -16.20
CA SER A 54 -29.18 -18.35 -15.91
C SER A 54 -30.46 -17.61 -15.51
N THR A 55 -31.52 -17.92 -16.24
CA THR A 55 -32.91 -17.66 -15.88
C THR A 55 -33.41 -18.84 -15.04
N HIS A 56 -33.95 -18.60 -13.85
CA HIS A 56 -34.88 -19.55 -13.24
C HIS A 56 -35.92 -18.87 -12.34
N THR A 57 -37.13 -19.38 -12.47
CA THR A 57 -38.39 -18.99 -11.83
C THR A 57 -38.65 -19.84 -10.58
N GLY A 58 -39.37 -19.27 -9.59
CA GLY A 58 -40.06 -20.01 -8.50
C GLY A 58 -39.49 -19.82 -7.07
N PRO A 59 -40.32 -19.53 -6.04
CA PRO A 59 -39.83 -19.09 -4.74
C PRO A 59 -39.77 -20.22 -3.71
N SER A 60 -38.55 -20.64 -3.35
CA SER A 60 -38.30 -21.36 -2.10
C SER A 60 -37.77 -20.35 -1.09
N ARG A 61 -38.50 -20.15 0.01
CA ARG A 61 -38.07 -19.35 1.17
C ARG A 61 -36.87 -20.04 1.82
N GLU A 62 -35.68 -19.81 1.28
CA GLU A 62 -34.47 -19.85 2.09
C GLU A 62 -34.50 -18.63 3.00
N VAL A 63 -34.42 -18.89 4.30
CA VAL A 63 -34.10 -17.86 5.28
C VAL A 63 -32.66 -17.44 4.98
N VAL A 64 -32.51 -16.49 4.07
CA VAL A 64 -31.27 -15.74 3.89
C VAL A 64 -31.07 -15.00 5.20
N ILE A 65 -30.30 -15.61 6.11
CA ILE A 65 -29.65 -14.88 7.19
C ILE A 65 -28.75 -13.88 6.46
N SER A 66 -29.28 -12.70 6.15
CA SER A 66 -28.48 -11.61 5.60
C SER A 66 -27.41 -11.34 6.64
N LYS A 67 -26.18 -11.84 6.41
CA LYS A 67 -25.00 -11.46 7.20
C LYS A 67 -25.09 -9.94 7.33
N ALA A 68 -25.17 -9.43 8.55
CA ALA A 68 -25.26 -7.99 8.80
C ALA A 68 -24.19 -7.32 7.93
N PRO A 69 -24.52 -6.27 7.16
CA PRO A 69 -23.58 -5.67 6.22
C PRO A 69 -22.34 -5.31 7.02
N THR A 70 -21.21 -5.97 6.73
CA THR A 70 -19.99 -5.73 7.46
C THR A 70 -19.67 -4.27 7.29
N PHE A 71 -19.79 -3.50 8.37
CA PHE A 71 -19.69 -2.06 8.30
C PHE A 71 -18.26 -1.69 7.89
N ARG A 72 -18.13 -1.22 6.65
CA ARG A 72 -16.88 -0.83 6.02
C ARG A 72 -16.93 0.64 5.69
N GLY A 73 -15.76 1.28 5.75
CA GLY A 73 -15.61 2.66 5.36
C GLY A 73 -15.91 2.87 3.87
N LEU A 74 -16.33 4.09 3.53
CA LEU A 74 -16.65 4.52 2.17
C LEU A 74 -15.47 4.43 1.18
N ALA A 75 -14.25 4.26 1.67
CA ALA A 75 -13.05 4.07 0.85
C ALA A 75 -12.86 2.64 0.36
N ALA A 76 -13.48 1.65 1.03
CA ALA A 76 -13.37 0.24 0.64
C ALA A 76 -14.17 -0.07 -0.63
N THR A 77 -15.30 0.59 -0.83
CA THR A 77 -16.20 0.36 -1.97
C THR A 77 -15.83 1.17 -3.20
N ARG A 78 -15.15 2.32 -3.04
CA ARG A 78 -14.83 3.23 -4.15
C ARG A 78 -13.49 3.93 -3.91
N LEU A 79 -12.65 3.97 -4.96
CA LEU A 79 -11.42 4.77 -4.96
C LEU A 79 -11.74 6.25 -4.76
N ARG A 80 -11.09 6.86 -3.76
CA ARG A 80 -11.25 8.27 -3.41
C ARG A 80 -10.21 9.17 -4.08
N ILE A 81 -9.57 8.66 -5.12
CA ILE A 81 -8.59 9.36 -5.94
C ILE A 81 -8.98 9.26 -7.42
N PRO A 82 -8.68 10.29 -8.22
CA PRO A 82 -8.91 10.23 -9.66
C PRO A 82 -7.94 9.22 -10.29
N VAL A 83 -8.48 8.29 -11.07
CA VAL A 83 -7.71 7.32 -11.85
C VAL A 83 -7.66 7.82 -13.29
N PRO A 84 -6.47 8.04 -13.88
CA PRO A 84 -6.37 8.42 -15.28
C PRO A 84 -6.79 7.25 -16.18
N GLU A 85 -7.50 7.54 -17.27
CA GLU A 85 -7.92 6.53 -18.25
C GLU A 85 -6.72 5.93 -19.00
N LYS A 86 -5.68 6.75 -19.22
CA LYS A 86 -4.46 6.36 -19.93
C LYS A 86 -3.28 6.30 -18.96
N PRO A 87 -2.37 5.32 -19.14
CA PRO A 87 -1.17 5.23 -18.31
C PRO A 87 -0.27 6.46 -18.54
N THR A 88 0.24 7.03 -17.45
CA THR A 88 1.20 8.13 -17.51
C THR A 88 2.57 7.62 -17.93
N PRO A 89 3.25 8.24 -18.91
CA PRO A 89 4.56 7.77 -19.36
C PRO A 89 5.59 7.92 -18.23
N LEU A 90 6.23 6.82 -17.83
CA LEU A 90 7.37 6.85 -16.90
C LEU A 90 8.66 6.99 -17.71
N ARG A 91 9.53 7.93 -17.32
CA ARG A 91 10.78 8.21 -18.06
C ARG A 91 11.73 7.02 -18.14
N ARG A 92 11.72 6.15 -17.13
CA ARG A 92 12.50 4.91 -17.08
C ARG A 92 11.63 3.82 -16.45
N GLY A 93 11.81 2.59 -16.93
CA GLY A 93 11.45 1.36 -16.22
C GLY A 93 12.72 0.72 -15.67
N GLU A 94 12.59 -0.39 -14.95
CA GLU A 94 13.77 -1.14 -14.51
C GLU A 94 14.57 -1.72 -15.67
N GLY A 95 15.89 -1.47 -15.63
CA GLY A 95 16.83 -1.97 -16.64
C GLY A 95 16.81 -1.19 -17.96
N VAL A 96 17.84 -1.42 -18.77
CA VAL A 96 17.90 -0.88 -20.14
C VAL A 96 16.86 -1.62 -20.99
N GLY A 97 15.93 -0.88 -21.61
CA GLY A 97 14.90 -1.48 -22.47
C GLY A 97 13.78 -2.23 -21.74
N GLY A 98 13.54 -1.96 -20.46
CA GLY A 98 12.60 -2.72 -19.64
C GLY A 98 11.13 -2.74 -20.11
N GLY A 99 10.70 -1.83 -20.98
CA GLY A 99 9.34 -1.82 -21.53
C GLY A 99 8.24 -1.85 -20.45
N PRO A 100 7.09 -2.49 -20.72
CA PRO A 100 6.00 -2.63 -19.74
C PRO A 100 6.35 -3.46 -18.50
N GLU A 101 7.20 -4.49 -18.65
CA GLU A 101 7.58 -5.36 -17.53
C GLU A 101 8.48 -4.62 -16.54
N GLY A 102 9.51 -3.93 -17.03
CA GLY A 102 10.40 -3.10 -16.23
C GLY A 102 9.65 -1.96 -15.54
N ARG A 103 8.60 -1.42 -16.17
CA ARG A 103 7.70 -0.45 -15.56
C ARG A 103 6.98 -1.04 -14.34
N ILE A 104 6.35 -2.20 -14.49
CA ILE A 104 5.64 -2.87 -13.38
C ILE A 104 6.62 -3.26 -12.27
N SER A 105 7.83 -3.73 -12.61
CA SER A 105 8.86 -4.06 -11.62
C SER A 105 9.28 -2.83 -10.81
N GLN A 106 9.46 -1.67 -11.47
CA GLN A 106 9.77 -0.41 -10.79
C GLN A 106 8.67 0.01 -9.82
N LEU A 107 7.42 -0.02 -10.29
CA LEU A 107 6.25 0.32 -9.46
C LEU A 107 6.09 -0.64 -8.29
N ARG A 108 6.48 -1.90 -8.46
CA ARG A 108 6.49 -2.86 -7.37
C ARG A 108 7.53 -2.50 -6.32
N LYS A 109 8.74 -2.10 -6.70
CA LYS A 109 9.75 -1.65 -5.74
C LYS A 109 9.29 -0.41 -4.96
N THR A 110 8.63 0.54 -5.62
CA THR A 110 8.10 1.73 -4.93
C THR A 110 6.93 1.40 -4.01
N VAL A 111 6.01 0.52 -4.41
CA VAL A 111 4.93 0.03 -3.53
C VAL A 111 5.51 -0.72 -2.33
N ILE A 112 6.50 -1.60 -2.54
CA ILE A 112 7.19 -2.29 -1.43
C ILE A 112 7.79 -1.27 -0.45
N ALA A 113 8.52 -0.27 -0.95
CA ALA A 113 9.12 0.76 -0.11
C ALA A 113 8.04 1.58 0.65
N LEU A 114 6.93 1.92 0.00
CA LEU A 114 5.80 2.63 0.63
C LEU A 114 5.20 1.85 1.80
N PHE A 115 5.00 0.54 1.67
CA PHE A 115 4.44 -0.27 2.75
C PHE A 115 5.45 -0.56 3.88
N ASP A 116 6.75 -0.59 3.56
CA ASP A 116 7.84 -0.74 4.55
C ASP A 116 7.94 0.52 5.41
N GLU A 117 8.15 1.68 4.76
CA GLU A 117 8.49 2.96 5.42
C GLU A 117 7.28 3.84 5.76
N GLU A 118 6.11 3.56 5.19
CA GLU A 118 4.85 4.33 5.30
C GLU A 118 4.90 5.78 4.78
N ARG A 119 6.09 6.29 4.45
CA ARG A 119 6.36 7.58 3.82
C ARG A 119 7.58 7.43 2.93
N ILE A 120 7.45 7.81 1.66
CA ILE A 120 8.55 7.78 0.69
C ILE A 120 8.59 9.07 -0.14
N GLU A 121 9.78 9.42 -0.62
CA GLU A 121 10.01 10.55 -1.53
C GLU A 121 10.41 10.03 -2.90
N LEU A 122 9.68 10.45 -3.95
CA LEU A 122 9.88 9.94 -5.30
C LEU A 122 9.47 10.97 -6.37
N PRO A 123 9.86 10.79 -7.64
CA PRO A 123 9.44 11.66 -8.73
C PRO A 123 7.90 11.74 -8.83
N TRP A 124 7.36 12.91 -9.16
CA TRP A 124 5.92 13.16 -9.15
C TRP A 124 5.10 12.15 -9.97
N VAL A 125 5.53 11.83 -11.20
CA VAL A 125 4.82 10.89 -12.08
C VAL A 125 4.74 9.49 -11.46
N GLU A 126 5.86 9.03 -10.92
CA GLU A 126 5.97 7.72 -10.28
C GLU A 126 5.13 7.67 -8.99
N ALA A 127 5.09 8.77 -8.23
CA ALA A 127 4.26 8.90 -7.04
C ALA A 127 2.77 8.81 -7.34
N VAL A 128 2.31 9.52 -8.38
CA VAL A 128 0.90 9.50 -8.80
C VAL A 128 0.47 8.10 -9.21
N GLU A 129 1.33 7.39 -9.93
CA GLU A 129 1.03 6.05 -10.39
C GLU A 129 1.11 4.99 -9.29
N ALA A 130 2.19 4.97 -8.50
CA ALA A 130 2.36 4.04 -7.39
C ALA A 130 1.21 4.15 -6.37
N ARG A 131 0.69 5.37 -6.17
CA ARG A 131 -0.48 5.65 -5.34
C ARG A 131 -1.72 4.85 -5.77
N LEU A 132 -1.96 4.72 -7.08
CA LEU A 132 -3.13 4.01 -7.61
C LEU A 132 -3.09 2.53 -7.23
N TYR A 133 -1.93 1.90 -7.40
CA TYR A 133 -1.71 0.50 -7.05
C TYR A 133 -1.80 0.26 -5.55
N ALA A 134 -1.22 1.14 -4.73
CA ALA A 134 -1.29 1.05 -3.27
C ALA A 134 -2.73 1.16 -2.74
N GLU A 135 -3.51 2.12 -3.26
CA GLU A 135 -4.92 2.27 -2.90
C GLU A 135 -5.74 1.05 -3.30
N ARG A 136 -5.54 0.54 -4.53
CA ARG A 136 -6.25 -0.65 -5.00
C ARG A 136 -5.92 -1.89 -4.17
N LEU A 137 -4.64 -2.10 -3.84
CA LEU A 137 -4.21 -3.22 -3.01
C LEU A 137 -4.88 -3.18 -1.62
N LEU A 138 -4.94 -2.00 -0.99
CA LEU A 138 -5.62 -1.82 0.29
C LEU A 138 -7.13 -2.08 0.19
N GLN A 139 -7.77 -1.63 -0.89
CA GLN A 139 -9.20 -1.91 -1.09
C GLN A 139 -9.48 -3.40 -1.15
N GLU A 140 -8.76 -4.12 -2.01
CA GLU A 140 -8.95 -5.57 -2.18
C GLU A 140 -8.66 -6.33 -0.88
N ALA A 141 -7.60 -5.94 -0.17
CA ALA A 141 -7.26 -6.53 1.13
C ALA A 141 -8.36 -6.27 2.18
N ILE A 142 -8.95 -5.08 2.20
CA ILE A 142 -10.06 -4.77 3.11
C ILE A 142 -11.29 -5.58 2.71
N LEU A 143 -11.72 -5.53 1.44
CA LEU A 143 -12.95 -6.20 0.96
C LEU A 143 -12.94 -7.70 1.21
N SER A 144 -11.78 -8.35 1.02
CA SER A 144 -11.59 -9.77 1.32
C SER A 144 -11.55 -10.10 2.82
N CYS A 145 -11.21 -9.15 3.70
CA CYS A 145 -11.07 -9.38 5.15
C CYS A 145 -12.41 -9.45 5.92
N ASN A 146 -13.46 -10.01 5.31
CA ASN A 146 -14.73 -10.26 6.03
C ASN A 146 -14.64 -11.44 7.00
N GLU A 147 -13.56 -12.20 6.93
CA GLU A 147 -13.40 -13.47 7.61
C GLU A 147 -12.17 -13.45 8.51
N GLN A 148 -12.26 -14.11 9.66
CA GLN A 148 -11.13 -14.41 10.55
C GLN A 148 -10.04 -15.26 9.83
N ASP A 149 -10.31 -15.65 8.59
CA ASP A 149 -9.58 -16.62 7.78
C ASP A 149 -8.30 -16.08 7.15
N ASN A 150 -8.16 -14.76 6.91
CA ASN A 150 -6.93 -14.23 6.29
C ASN A 150 -5.70 -14.36 7.20
N ASN A 151 -5.87 -14.19 8.51
CA ASN A 151 -4.78 -14.41 9.47
C ASN A 151 -4.42 -15.90 9.58
N MET A 152 -5.43 -16.78 9.47
CA MET A 152 -5.23 -18.22 9.44
C MET A 152 -4.45 -18.62 8.18
N LEU A 153 -4.88 -18.19 7.00
CA LEU A 153 -4.22 -18.42 5.71
C LEU A 153 -2.77 -17.95 5.73
N LEU A 154 -2.52 -16.75 6.25
CA LEU A 154 -1.18 -16.19 6.40
C LEU A 154 -0.32 -17.04 7.35
N SER A 155 -0.88 -17.49 8.47
CA SER A 155 -0.14 -18.33 9.43
C SER A 155 0.21 -19.70 8.84
N LEU A 156 -0.70 -20.31 8.09
CA LEU A 156 -0.47 -21.57 7.38
C LEU A 156 0.63 -21.40 6.32
N TRP A 157 0.57 -20.31 5.55
CA TRP A 157 1.57 -20.01 4.53
C TRP A 157 2.97 -19.76 5.11
N MET A 158 3.07 -19.07 6.25
CA MET A 158 4.37 -18.89 6.92
C MET A 158 4.95 -20.21 7.45
N GLN A 159 4.09 -21.18 7.78
CA GLN A 159 4.52 -22.49 8.27
C GLN A 159 4.91 -23.45 7.13
N SER A 160 4.39 -23.25 5.91
CA SER A 160 4.68 -24.09 4.74
C SER A 160 6.05 -23.84 4.09
N THR A 161 7.00 -23.17 4.77
CA THR A 161 8.37 -22.96 4.27
C THR A 161 9.23 -24.24 4.24
N THR A 162 8.74 -25.34 4.81
CA THR A 162 9.25 -26.70 4.54
C THR A 162 8.41 -27.32 3.43
N ASP A 163 9.04 -28.00 2.46
CA ASP A 163 8.46 -28.62 1.24
C ASP A 163 7.35 -29.68 1.48
N GLN A 164 6.49 -29.51 2.47
CA GLN A 164 5.33 -30.35 2.77
C GLN A 164 4.11 -29.81 2.05
N GLU A 165 3.53 -30.64 1.19
CA GLU A 165 2.18 -30.47 0.67
C GLU A 165 1.19 -30.58 1.83
N LEU A 166 0.56 -29.47 2.21
CA LEU A 166 -0.50 -29.45 3.21
C LEU A 166 -1.82 -29.82 2.52
N CYS A 167 -2.34 -31.02 2.79
CA CYS A 167 -3.68 -31.42 2.36
C CYS A 167 -4.72 -30.57 3.11
N LEU A 168 -5.29 -29.57 2.44
CA LEU A 168 -6.41 -28.80 2.95
C LEU A 168 -7.64 -29.71 2.99
N GLY A 169 -8.11 -30.05 4.20
CA GLY A 169 -9.40 -30.72 4.37
C GLY A 169 -10.55 -29.78 4.05
N GLU A 170 -11.72 -30.36 3.71
CA GLU A 170 -12.98 -29.81 3.15
C GLU A 170 -13.58 -28.50 3.73
N LYS A 171 -12.90 -27.79 4.64
CA LYS A 171 -13.25 -26.43 5.10
C LYS A 171 -12.81 -25.32 4.12
N GLU A 172 -12.78 -25.62 2.82
CA GLU A 172 -12.14 -24.83 1.75
C GLU A 172 -12.97 -23.62 1.26
N THR A 173 -14.17 -23.39 1.78
CA THR A 173 -15.13 -22.46 1.15
C THR A 173 -15.08 -21.01 1.64
N GLN A 174 -14.16 -20.63 2.53
CA GLN A 174 -14.08 -19.25 3.08
C GLN A 174 -12.68 -18.63 2.95
N LEU A 175 -11.79 -19.22 2.17
CA LEU A 175 -10.45 -18.66 1.95
C LEU A 175 -10.36 -18.11 0.53
N CYS A 176 -9.96 -16.85 0.40
CA CYS A 176 -9.73 -16.20 -0.89
C CYS A 176 -8.21 -16.25 -1.22
N PRO A 177 -7.68 -17.32 -1.84
CA PRO A 177 -6.26 -17.39 -2.19
C PRO A 177 -5.83 -16.27 -3.14
N ALA A 178 -6.76 -15.79 -3.99
CA ALA A 178 -6.51 -14.71 -4.94
C ALA A 178 -5.99 -13.41 -4.30
N ILE A 179 -6.42 -13.06 -3.08
CA ILE A 179 -5.90 -11.85 -2.42
C ILE A 179 -4.46 -12.06 -1.93
N LEU A 180 -4.14 -13.27 -1.48
CA LEU A 180 -2.79 -13.60 -1.04
C LEU A 180 -1.83 -13.58 -2.23
N GLU A 181 -2.24 -14.12 -3.37
CA GLU A 181 -1.46 -14.06 -4.62
C GLU A 181 -1.23 -12.61 -5.07
N LEU A 182 -2.28 -11.79 -5.05
CA LEU A 182 -2.17 -10.36 -5.35
C LEU A 182 -1.19 -9.68 -4.39
N ALA A 183 -1.30 -9.96 -3.09
CA ALA A 183 -0.42 -9.39 -2.07
C ALA A 183 1.03 -9.84 -2.26
N LEU A 184 1.29 -11.13 -2.52
CA LEU A 184 2.63 -11.66 -2.79
C LEU A 184 3.24 -11.10 -4.07
N PHE A 185 2.41 -10.87 -5.09
CA PHE A 185 2.85 -10.25 -6.33
C PHE A 185 3.37 -8.83 -6.10
N TRP A 186 2.63 -8.01 -5.35
CA TRP A 186 3.00 -6.61 -5.08
C TRP A 186 4.02 -6.46 -3.95
N LEU A 187 3.86 -7.22 -2.87
CA LEU A 187 4.68 -7.21 -1.67
C LEU A 187 5.58 -8.44 -1.66
N GLN A 188 6.67 -8.40 -2.43
CA GLN A 188 7.63 -9.51 -2.54
C GLN A 188 8.22 -9.97 -1.20
N LYS A 189 8.17 -9.13 -0.15
CA LYS A 189 8.68 -9.44 1.18
C LYS A 189 7.57 -10.07 2.05
N PRO A 190 7.72 -11.30 2.58
CA PRO A 190 6.72 -11.95 3.44
C PRO A 190 6.24 -11.08 4.61
N ARG A 191 7.18 -10.42 5.29
CA ARG A 191 6.91 -9.53 6.44
C ARG A 191 5.92 -8.41 6.12
N LEU A 192 5.90 -7.92 4.88
CA LEU A 192 5.02 -6.83 4.46
C LEU A 192 3.60 -7.33 4.20
N VAL A 193 3.46 -8.56 3.72
CA VAL A 193 2.15 -9.21 3.60
C VAL A 193 1.53 -9.38 4.98
N GLU A 194 2.32 -9.74 6.00
CA GLU A 194 1.81 -9.76 7.38
C GLU A 194 1.40 -8.38 7.87
N LYS A 195 2.23 -7.37 7.62
CA LYS A 195 1.94 -5.97 7.97
C LYS A 195 0.65 -5.49 7.28
N LEU A 196 0.40 -5.92 6.04
CA LEU A 196 -0.83 -5.64 5.30
C LEU A 196 -2.06 -6.11 6.06
N PHE A 197 -2.14 -7.38 6.41
CA PHE A 197 -3.32 -7.95 7.06
C PHE A 197 -3.43 -7.62 8.54
N LYS A 198 -2.32 -7.61 9.29
CA LYS A 198 -2.32 -7.38 10.75
C LYS A 198 -2.43 -5.90 11.12
N VAL A 199 -1.81 -5.01 10.34
CA VAL A 199 -1.70 -3.59 10.69
C VAL A 199 -2.56 -2.72 9.78
N PHE A 200 -2.38 -2.81 8.46
CA PHE A 200 -3.02 -1.86 7.54
C PHE A 200 -4.52 -2.11 7.36
N VAL A 201 -4.95 -3.36 7.19
CA VAL A 201 -6.38 -3.68 7.01
C VAL A 201 -7.23 -3.24 8.22
N PRO A 202 -6.87 -3.57 9.49
CA PRO A 202 -7.59 -3.06 10.65
C PRO A 202 -7.57 -1.53 10.75
N ARG A 203 -6.41 -0.91 10.48
CA ARG A 203 -6.23 0.56 10.51
C ARG A 203 -7.19 1.28 9.56
N TYR A 204 -7.40 0.73 8.37
CA TYR A 204 -8.14 1.39 7.30
C TYR A 204 -9.58 0.91 7.13
N ARG A 205 -10.03 -0.08 7.91
CA ARG A 205 -11.36 -0.70 7.79
C ARG A 205 -12.52 0.29 7.71
N LEU A 206 -12.45 1.38 8.48
CA LEU A 206 -13.52 2.38 8.64
C LEU A 206 -13.23 3.71 7.91
N TYR A 207 -12.18 3.76 7.09
CA TYR A 207 -11.79 4.99 6.41
C TYR A 207 -12.83 5.45 5.38
N ARG A 208 -13.14 6.76 5.41
CA ARG A 208 -14.02 7.42 4.44
C ARG A 208 -13.26 8.22 3.38
N ARG A 209 -11.99 8.54 3.64
CA ARG A 209 -11.06 9.25 2.74
C ARG A 209 -10.15 8.24 2.03
N ALA A 210 -9.38 8.70 1.05
CA ALA A 210 -8.27 7.94 0.46
C ALA A 210 -7.35 7.40 1.57
N TYR A 211 -6.69 6.26 1.36
CA TYR A 211 -5.76 5.69 2.33
C TYR A 211 -4.40 6.40 2.33
N THR A 212 -4.05 7.01 1.20
CA THR A 212 -2.79 7.67 0.94
C THR A 212 -2.96 9.18 0.82
N SER A 213 -1.91 9.90 1.24
CA SER A 213 -1.71 11.33 1.00
C SER A 213 -0.56 11.53 0.02
N LEU A 214 -0.72 12.46 -0.93
CA LEU A 214 0.34 12.84 -1.86
C LEU A 214 0.61 14.34 -1.72
N HIS A 215 1.86 14.69 -1.46
CA HIS A 215 2.32 16.06 -1.28
C HIS A 215 3.35 16.41 -2.35
N ARG A 216 3.12 17.50 -3.09
CA ARG A 216 4.09 17.98 -4.06
C ARG A 216 5.17 18.80 -3.35
N LEU A 217 6.43 18.48 -3.61
CA LEU A 217 7.56 19.25 -3.10
C LEU A 217 7.85 20.45 -4.02
N PRO A 218 8.45 21.53 -3.48
CA PRO A 218 8.90 22.65 -4.30
C PRO A 218 9.88 22.15 -5.37
N ARG A 219 9.69 22.64 -6.60
CA ARG A 219 10.62 22.36 -7.69
C ARG A 219 11.91 23.15 -7.48
N THR A 220 13.02 22.61 -7.96
CA THR A 220 14.26 23.38 -8.07
C THR A 220 14.03 24.59 -8.97
N HIS A 221 14.70 25.70 -8.66
CA HIS A 221 14.45 27.00 -9.32
C HIS A 221 14.77 26.98 -10.83
N TYR A 222 15.62 26.05 -11.25
CA TYR A 222 15.99 25.80 -12.64
C TYR A 222 16.02 24.30 -12.93
N PRO A 223 14.86 23.68 -13.24
CA PRO A 223 14.80 22.27 -13.56
C PRO A 223 15.39 22.07 -14.97
N SER A 224 16.37 21.18 -15.11
CA SER A 224 16.78 20.76 -16.44
C SER A 224 15.64 19.94 -17.06
N VAL A 225 15.26 20.24 -18.31
CA VAL A 225 14.17 19.53 -19.01
C VAL A 225 14.47 18.03 -19.12
N HIS A 226 15.75 17.68 -19.21
CA HIS A 226 16.22 16.31 -19.29
C HIS A 226 16.42 15.63 -17.92
N ALA A 227 16.29 16.36 -16.80
CA ALA A 227 16.34 15.74 -15.47
C ALA A 227 15.20 14.73 -15.28
N PHE A 228 15.53 13.63 -14.62
CA PHE A 228 14.55 12.61 -14.21
C PHE A 228 13.45 13.19 -13.30
N HIS A 229 13.74 14.30 -12.61
CA HIS A 229 12.84 15.02 -11.71
C HIS A 229 12.31 16.33 -12.32
N SER A 230 12.27 16.45 -13.65
CA SER A 230 11.73 17.64 -14.35
C SER A 230 10.30 18.00 -13.91
N GLU A 231 9.47 17.01 -13.57
CA GLU A 231 8.12 17.25 -13.04
C GLU A 231 8.06 17.60 -11.55
N GLY A 232 9.20 17.52 -10.86
CA GLY A 232 9.37 17.70 -9.43
C GLY A 232 9.29 16.38 -8.65
N PHE A 233 9.55 16.49 -7.35
CA PHE A 233 9.40 15.39 -6.40
C PHE A 233 8.07 15.47 -5.66
N ALA A 234 7.67 14.34 -5.10
CA ALA A 234 6.51 14.21 -4.24
C ALA A 234 6.84 13.36 -3.01
N VAL A 235 6.17 13.66 -1.91
CA VAL A 235 6.10 12.78 -0.75
C VAL A 235 4.79 12.01 -0.84
N LEU A 236 4.89 10.68 -0.90
CA LEU A 236 3.75 9.77 -0.85
C LEU A 236 3.71 9.12 0.53
N GLU A 237 2.56 9.19 1.19
CA GLU A 237 2.38 8.75 2.57
C GLU A 237 1.13 7.92 2.74
N LEU A 238 1.20 6.95 3.66
CA LEU A 238 0.07 6.24 4.19
C LEU A 238 -0.49 6.98 5.41
N HIS A 239 -1.80 7.13 5.50
CA HIS A 239 -2.43 7.84 6.61
C HIS A 239 -2.32 7.09 7.95
N GLY A 240 -2.10 7.84 9.04
CA GLY A 240 -1.88 7.23 10.36
C GLY A 240 -0.50 6.58 10.48
N ASN A 241 0.46 7.04 9.68
CA ASN A 241 1.88 6.73 9.82
C ASN A 241 2.45 7.36 11.12
N PRO A 242 3.51 6.77 11.70
CA PRO A 242 4.12 7.25 12.95
C PRO A 242 4.94 8.55 12.76
N TRP A 243 5.05 9.03 11.53
CA TRP A 243 5.88 10.19 11.20
C TRP A 243 5.17 11.51 11.46
N PRO A 244 5.90 12.59 11.82
CA PRO A 244 5.31 13.93 11.94
C PRO A 244 4.62 14.34 10.63
N ALA A 245 3.40 14.87 10.70
CA ALA A 245 2.62 15.21 9.51
C ALA A 245 3.36 16.25 8.63
N VAL A 246 3.56 15.96 7.34
CA VAL A 246 4.25 16.86 6.39
C VAL A 246 3.56 18.21 6.27
N ARG A 247 2.22 18.20 6.22
CA ARG A 247 1.41 19.40 6.44
C ARG A 247 0.99 19.40 7.90
N ALA A 248 1.77 20.06 8.75
CA ALA A 248 1.38 20.24 10.14
C ALA A 248 0.00 20.93 10.19
N ALA A 249 -0.99 20.24 10.76
CA ALA A 249 -2.38 20.67 10.78
C ALA A 249 -2.57 22.09 11.34
N ASN A 250 -1.69 22.51 12.26
CA ASN A 250 -1.70 23.83 12.90
C ASN A 250 -0.30 24.47 13.08
N ARG A 251 0.76 23.95 12.44
CA ARG A 251 2.14 24.44 12.67
C ARG A 251 3.10 24.38 11.46
N GLY A 252 2.57 24.29 10.24
CA GLY A 252 3.41 24.36 9.04
C GLY A 252 3.79 25.80 8.70
N PRO A 253 4.68 26.03 7.72
CA PRO A 253 5.04 27.37 7.21
C PRO A 253 3.86 28.19 6.66
N GLY A 254 2.68 27.58 6.51
CA GLY A 254 1.41 28.24 6.16
C GLY A 254 0.30 28.07 7.21
N SER A 255 0.59 27.48 8.38
CA SER A 255 -0.30 27.61 9.53
C SER A 255 -0.11 28.99 10.08
N GLN A 256 -0.94 29.90 9.60
CA GLN A 256 -1.02 31.24 10.10
C GLN A 256 -1.71 31.20 11.46
N PRO A 257 -1.00 31.38 12.58
CA PRO A 257 -1.68 31.57 13.85
C PRO A 257 -2.65 32.74 13.67
N TYR A 258 -3.85 32.61 14.24
CA TYR A 258 -4.91 33.63 14.14
C TYR A 258 -5.55 33.84 12.76
N ARG A 259 -5.54 32.83 11.86
CA ARG A 259 -6.27 32.91 10.57
C ARG A 259 -7.71 33.41 10.72
N HIS A 260 -8.41 33.04 11.79
CA HIS A 260 -9.78 33.49 12.07
C HIS A 260 -9.88 34.99 12.37
N ASN A 261 -8.82 35.63 12.86
CA ASN A 261 -8.74 37.07 13.16
C ASN A 261 -8.34 37.91 11.96
N TYR A 262 -7.97 37.30 10.84
CA TYR A 262 -7.66 38.06 9.63
C TYR A 262 -8.89 38.84 9.21
N LEU A 263 -8.69 40.12 8.93
CA LEU A 263 -9.78 41.04 8.58
C LEU A 263 -10.73 40.43 7.55
N ILE A 264 -10.19 39.80 6.50
CA ILE A 264 -11.00 39.11 5.48
C ILE A 264 -11.88 38.00 6.04
N ASN A 265 -11.37 37.16 6.95
CA ASN A 265 -12.11 36.06 7.53
C ASN A 265 -13.13 36.55 8.56
N VAL A 266 -12.81 37.61 9.31
CA VAL A 266 -13.75 38.28 10.23
C VAL A 266 -14.90 38.90 9.45
N LEU A 267 -14.61 39.65 8.38
CA LEU A 267 -15.62 40.27 7.52
C LEU A 267 -16.50 39.23 6.84
N VAL A 268 -15.91 38.16 6.30
CA VAL A 268 -16.68 37.04 5.71
C VAL A 268 -17.55 36.34 6.76
N ALA A 269 -17.04 36.15 7.99
CA ALA A 269 -17.83 35.56 9.07
C ALA A 269 -19.00 36.46 9.49
N ALA A 270 -18.78 37.77 9.59
CA ALA A 270 -19.83 38.74 9.89
C ALA A 270 -20.90 38.80 8.79
N ALA A 271 -20.48 38.84 7.53
CA ALA A 271 -21.39 38.81 6.38
C ALA A 271 -22.22 37.51 6.33
N ARG A 272 -21.61 36.36 6.64
CA ARG A 272 -22.36 35.09 6.75
C ARG A 272 -23.40 35.14 7.86
N LYS A 273 -23.06 35.72 9.01
CA LYS A 273 -24.00 35.90 10.13
C LYS A 273 -25.17 36.82 9.79
N SER A 274 -24.95 37.87 9.00
CA SER A 274 -26.03 38.78 8.58
C SER A 274 -26.95 38.20 7.51
N VAL A 275 -26.48 37.23 6.72
CA VAL A 275 -27.28 36.57 5.67
C VAL A 275 -28.14 35.42 6.22
N LEU A 276 -27.72 34.79 7.33
CA LEU A 276 -28.54 33.77 7.98
C LEU A 276 -29.75 34.41 8.65
N PRO A 277 -30.98 33.89 8.44
CA PRO A 277 -32.17 34.43 9.09
C PRO A 277 -32.05 34.37 10.62
N VAL A 278 -32.56 35.41 11.28
CA VAL A 278 -32.33 35.78 12.70
C VAL A 278 -32.87 34.76 13.73
N ASP A 279 -33.57 33.71 13.28
CA ASP A 279 -34.42 32.86 14.12
C ASP A 279 -33.67 31.89 15.07
N THR A 280 -32.37 32.04 15.31
CA THR A 280 -31.60 31.11 16.18
C THR A 280 -30.71 31.76 17.23
N GLN A 281 -30.83 33.07 17.51
CA GLN A 281 -29.99 33.77 18.51
C GLN A 281 -30.72 34.25 19.77
N SER A 282 -31.67 33.47 20.30
CA SER A 282 -32.41 33.80 21.54
C SER A 282 -32.02 32.97 22.78
N SER A 283 -30.97 32.16 22.78
CA SER A 283 -30.71 31.28 23.95
C SER A 283 -29.24 31.06 24.31
N LYS A 284 -28.42 32.11 24.32
CA LYS A 284 -27.14 32.10 25.06
C LYS A 284 -26.70 33.54 25.38
N SER A 285 -27.25 34.08 26.46
CA SER A 285 -26.68 35.25 27.17
C SER A 285 -25.51 34.79 28.04
N PRO A 286 -24.34 35.45 28.00
CA PRO A 286 -23.38 35.42 29.09
C PRO A 286 -23.75 36.52 30.09
N SER A 287 -24.24 36.14 31.27
CA SER A 287 -24.33 37.00 32.43
C SER A 287 -23.15 36.73 33.33
N GLU A 288 -22.08 37.50 33.17
CA GLU A 288 -21.14 37.80 34.26
C GLU A 288 -20.82 39.28 34.12
N ASP A 289 -21.22 40.07 35.12
CA ASP A 289 -20.40 41.14 35.69
C ASP A 289 -21.10 41.77 36.91
N ILE A 290 -20.28 42.05 37.92
CA ILE A 290 -20.50 42.90 39.12
C ILE A 290 -20.92 42.17 40.42
N ALA A 291 -19.93 41.88 41.27
CA ALA A 291 -19.81 42.34 42.68
C ALA A 291 -19.05 41.36 43.59
N ASN A 292 -18.19 41.95 44.43
CA ASN A 292 -17.52 41.42 45.63
C ASN A 292 -16.16 40.73 45.39
N GLY A 293 -15.05 41.13 46.01
CA GLY A 293 -14.83 42.11 47.06
C GLY A 293 -13.34 42.19 47.39
N GLN A 294 -12.94 43.33 47.91
CA GLN A 294 -11.61 43.65 48.41
C GLN A 294 -11.19 42.75 49.60
N ALA A 295 -9.87 42.79 49.84
CA ALA A 295 -9.18 42.79 51.13
C ALA A 295 -8.67 41.45 51.69
N GLY A 296 -7.36 41.44 52.02
CA GLY A 296 -6.77 40.53 53.00
C GLY A 296 -5.31 40.17 52.73
N LEU A 297 -4.40 41.05 53.15
CA LEU A 297 -2.99 40.85 53.57
C LEU A 297 -2.06 39.95 52.73
#